data_AF-A0A409V8P0-F1
#
_entry.id   AF-A0A409V8P0-F1
#
_cell.length_a   1.000
_cell.length_b   1.000
_cell.length_c   1.000
_cell.angle_alpha   90.00
_cell.angle_beta   90.00
_cell.angle_gamma   90.00
#
_symmetry.space_group_name_H-M   'P 1'
#
loop_
_entity.id
_entity.type
_entity.pdbx_description
1 polymer ?
#
loop_
_entity_poly.entity_id
_entity_poly.type
_entity_poly.pdbx_seq_one_letter_code
_entity_poly.pdbx_strand_id
1 'polypeptide(L)'
;MKYLIALCLVVSAFAQAPKPCDSPPQWEAREIRQDYSRKFEEFRKLSYDETNRRVREVEEILLGSDKEYVDRLYLYNEAKNYSLNLKTKVCTVTALTRPFRHRGVFPGAKFDGIFNIGAVGVSGEVVAVQAFSANGTDG
;
A
#
# COMPACT_ATOMS: atom_id res chain seq x y z
N MET A 1 -33.20 14.54 31.90
CA MET A 1 -33.27 13.10 31.54
C MET A 1 -33.38 12.86 30.03
N LYS A 2 -34.35 13.45 29.31
CA LYS A 2 -34.46 13.33 27.83
C LYS A 2 -33.20 13.73 27.06
N TYR A 3 -32.55 14.84 27.43
CA TYR A 3 -31.32 15.30 26.78
C TYR A 3 -30.11 14.39 27.03
N LEU A 4 -30.05 13.71 28.18
CA LEU A 4 -29.01 12.72 28.48
C LEU A 4 -29.19 11.45 27.63
N ILE A 5 -30.42 10.98 27.48
CA ILE A 5 -30.74 9.80 26.65
C ILE A 5 -30.44 10.10 25.18
N ALA A 6 -30.81 11.28 24.68
CA ALA A 6 -30.48 11.70 23.32
C ALA A 6 -28.96 11.81 23.08
N LEU A 7 -28.21 12.36 24.05
CA LEU A 7 -26.75 12.45 23.96
C LEU A 7 -26.10 11.05 23.95
N CYS A 8 -26.57 10.12 24.80
CA CYS A 8 -26.08 8.74 24.81
C CYS A 8 -26.35 8.01 23.49
N LEU A 9 -27.54 8.21 22.89
CA LEU A 9 -27.90 7.59 21.61
C LEU A 9 -27.02 8.09 20.44
N VAL A 10 -26.73 9.39 20.42
CA VAL A 10 -25.83 9.98 19.41
C VAL A 10 -24.41 9.43 19.56
N VAL A 11 -23.88 9.35 20.78
CA VAL A 11 -22.53 8.80 21.05
C VAL A 11 -22.43 7.32 20.65
N SER A 12 -23.47 6.52 20.90
CA SER A 12 -23.50 5.11 20.49
C SER A 12 -23.52 4.91 18.97
N ALA A 13 -24.15 5.82 18.21
CA ALA A 13 -24.18 5.73 16.75
C ALA A 13 -22.80 6.01 16.12
N PHE A 14 -22.04 6.97 16.66
CA PHE A 14 -20.67 7.25 16.22
C PHE A 14 -19.66 6.16 16.62
N ALA A 15 -19.96 5.36 17.66
CA ALA A 15 -19.13 4.24 18.09
C ALA A 15 -19.26 2.98 17.21
N GLN A 16 -20.19 2.93 16.25
CA GLN A 16 -20.45 1.74 15.43
C GLN A 16 -19.54 1.58 14.21
N ALA A 17 -18.85 2.64 13.76
CA ALA A 17 -17.95 2.52 12.62
C ALA A 17 -16.67 1.79 13.04
N PRO A 18 -16.29 0.67 12.39
CA PRO A 18 -15.07 -0.03 12.73
C PRO A 18 -13.87 0.88 12.49
N LYS A 19 -13.01 0.99 13.50
CA LYS A 19 -11.74 1.71 13.37
C LYS A 19 -10.81 0.90 12.47
N PRO A 20 -10.07 1.56 11.54
CA PRO A 20 -9.05 0.89 10.77
C PRO A 20 -8.02 0.23 11.68
N CYS A 21 -7.53 -0.93 11.28
CA CYS A 21 -6.36 -1.53 11.91
C CYS A 21 -5.08 -0.79 11.48
N ASP A 22 -4.06 -0.82 12.35
CA ASP A 22 -2.75 -0.32 12.01
C ASP A 22 -2.06 -1.31 11.05
N SER A 23 -1.60 -0.78 9.92
CA SER A 23 -0.82 -1.58 8.97
C SER A 23 0.59 -1.81 9.53
N PRO A 24 1.21 -2.98 9.29
CA PRO A 24 2.55 -3.24 9.80
C PRO A 24 3.54 -2.19 9.24
N PRO A 25 4.39 -1.59 10.09
CA PRO A 25 5.30 -0.52 9.66
C PRO A 25 6.45 -1.03 8.79
N GLN A 26 6.74 -2.33 8.83
CA GLN A 26 7.83 -2.97 8.10
C GLN A 26 7.38 -4.33 7.59
N TRP A 27 7.57 -4.58 6.29
CA TRP A 27 7.22 -5.85 5.67
C TRP A 27 7.87 -5.97 4.28
N GLU A 28 7.89 -7.20 3.79
CA GLU A 28 8.30 -7.52 2.43
C GLU A 28 7.19 -8.27 1.70
N ALA A 29 7.05 -8.03 0.40
CA ALA A 29 6.02 -8.66 -0.42
C ALA A 29 6.46 -8.83 -1.87
N ARG A 30 5.65 -9.57 -2.62
CA ARG A 30 5.57 -9.47 -4.08
C ARG A 30 4.35 -8.64 -4.44
N GLU A 31 4.53 -7.68 -5.34
CA GLU A 31 3.49 -6.75 -5.80
C GLU A 31 3.38 -6.83 -7.33
N ILE A 32 2.15 -6.76 -7.83
CA ILE A 32 1.87 -6.51 -9.24
C ILE A 32 1.40 -5.08 -9.36
N ARG A 33 2.12 -4.27 -10.14
CA ARG A 33 1.73 -2.89 -10.44
C ARG A 33 1.17 -2.82 -11.85
N GLN A 34 -0.07 -2.37 -11.97
CA GLN A 34 -0.74 -2.15 -13.25
C GLN A 34 -1.02 -0.66 -13.45
N ASP A 35 -0.73 -0.17 -14.66
CA ASP A 35 -1.09 1.17 -15.13
C ASP A 35 -1.79 1.04 -16.48
N TYR A 36 -3.12 1.10 -16.43
CA TYR A 36 -3.97 0.91 -17.62
C TYR A 36 -3.80 2.03 -18.65
N SER A 37 -3.51 3.26 -18.21
CA SER A 37 -3.31 4.40 -19.12
C SER A 37 -2.07 4.21 -19.99
N ARG A 38 -1.02 3.60 -19.42
CA ARG A 38 0.26 3.33 -20.07
C ARG A 38 0.39 1.92 -20.62
N LYS A 39 -0.66 1.09 -20.49
CA LYS A 39 -0.64 -0.36 -20.81
C LYS A 39 0.58 -1.07 -20.22
N PHE A 40 0.85 -0.77 -18.96
CA PHE A 40 2.05 -1.21 -18.26
C PHE A 40 1.68 -2.14 -17.12
N GLU A 41 2.40 -3.26 -17.02
CA GLU A 41 2.33 -4.21 -15.92
C GLU A 41 3.75 -4.53 -15.46
N GLU A 42 3.94 -4.61 -14.15
CA GLU A 42 5.24 -4.88 -13.53
C GLU A 42 5.07 -5.81 -12.33
N PHE A 43 5.79 -6.93 -12.36
CA PHE A 43 5.97 -7.82 -11.23
C PHE A 43 7.23 -7.39 -10.48
N ARG A 44 7.12 -7.19 -9.17
CA ARG A 44 8.26 -6.73 -8.36
C ARG A 44 8.23 -7.27 -6.94
N LYS A 45 9.42 -7.42 -6.37
CA LYS A 45 9.62 -7.57 -4.92
C LYS A 45 9.65 -6.18 -4.28
N LEU A 46 8.96 -6.03 -3.17
CA LEU A 46 8.82 -4.78 -2.44
C LEU A 46 9.32 -5.00 -1.01
N SER A 47 10.26 -4.17 -0.55
CA SER A 47 10.58 -4.02 0.88
C SER A 47 10.10 -2.64 1.31
N TYR A 48 9.19 -2.59 2.28
CA TYR A 48 8.60 -1.37 2.82
C TYR A 48 9.06 -1.16 4.26
N ASP A 49 9.57 0.04 4.57
CA ASP A 49 10.01 0.42 5.90
C ASP A 49 9.57 1.86 6.20
N GLU A 50 8.46 1.98 6.92
CA GLU A 50 7.89 3.25 7.36
C GLU A 50 8.76 3.94 8.41
N THR A 51 9.30 3.18 9.36
CA THR A 51 10.14 3.69 10.46
C THR A 51 11.32 4.50 9.93
N ASN A 52 12.00 3.99 8.91
CA ASN A 52 13.14 4.67 8.28
C ASN A 52 12.77 5.42 7.00
N ARG A 53 11.48 5.50 6.66
CA ARG A 53 10.95 6.13 5.43
C ARG A 53 11.75 5.73 4.19
N ARG A 54 11.84 4.43 3.94
CA ARG A 54 12.54 3.87 2.78
C ARG A 54 11.73 2.76 2.13
N VAL A 55 11.90 2.66 0.81
CA VAL A 55 11.22 1.64 -0.01
C VAL A 55 12.22 1.09 -1.00
N ARG A 56 12.25 -0.24 -1.16
CA ARG A 56 13.01 -0.89 -2.21
C ARG A 56 12.07 -1.66 -3.13
N GLU A 57 12.23 -1.46 -4.42
CA GLU A 57 11.43 -2.11 -5.47
C GLU A 57 12.41 -2.83 -6.41
N VAL A 58 12.33 -4.15 -6.47
CA VAL A 58 13.17 -4.97 -7.36
C VAL A 58 12.29 -5.62 -8.41
N GLU A 59 12.43 -5.22 -9.67
CA GLU A 59 11.68 -5.84 -10.76
C GLU A 59 12.05 -7.33 -10.91
N GLU A 60 11.03 -8.18 -11.08
CA GLU A 60 11.23 -9.60 -11.31
C GLU A 60 11.52 -9.88 -12.79
N ILE A 61 12.49 -10.77 -13.02
CA ILE A 61 12.91 -11.17 -14.37
C ILE A 61 11.88 -12.14 -14.95
N LEU A 62 11.25 -11.76 -16.05
CA LEU A 62 10.36 -12.62 -16.81
C LEU A 62 11.15 -13.31 -17.92
N LEU A 63 11.14 -14.65 -17.91
CA LEU A 63 11.85 -15.46 -18.90
C LEU A 63 11.35 -15.12 -20.32
N GLY A 64 12.27 -14.86 -21.25
CA GLY A 64 11.94 -14.50 -22.64
C GLY A 64 11.54 -13.03 -22.85
N SER A 65 11.59 -12.19 -21.82
CA SER A 65 11.42 -10.74 -21.97
C SER A 65 12.78 -10.04 -22.12
N ASP A 66 12.90 -9.21 -23.16
CA ASP A 66 14.06 -8.34 -23.40
C ASP A 66 14.01 -7.03 -22.58
N LYS A 67 13.03 -6.87 -21.69
CA LYS A 67 12.90 -5.69 -20.83
C LYS A 67 14.14 -5.56 -19.95
N GLU A 68 14.62 -4.34 -19.77
CA GLU A 68 15.61 -4.06 -18.73
C GLU A 68 14.93 -4.06 -17.35
N TYR A 69 15.55 -4.75 -16.40
CA TYR A 69 15.06 -4.85 -15.03
C TYR A 69 15.83 -3.91 -14.13
N VAL A 70 15.12 -3.24 -13.23
CA VAL A 70 15.69 -2.22 -12.35
C VAL A 70 15.45 -2.58 -10.87
N ASP A 71 16.47 -2.37 -10.05
CA ASP A 71 16.38 -2.31 -8.59
C ASP A 71 16.39 -0.85 -8.18
N ARG A 72 15.30 -0.39 -7.56
CA ARG A 72 15.10 0.99 -7.15
C ARG A 72 15.07 1.08 -5.63
N LEU A 73 15.92 1.93 -5.07
CA LEU A 73 15.96 2.24 -3.66
C LEU A 73 15.61 3.71 -3.43
N TYR A 74 14.49 3.94 -2.75
CA TYR A 74 14.00 5.26 -2.38
C TYR A 74 14.31 5.53 -0.92
N LEU A 75 15.16 6.52 -0.65
CA LEU A 75 15.54 6.98 0.68
C LEU A 75 14.95 8.37 0.91
N TYR A 76 13.76 8.43 1.52
CA TYR A 76 13.02 9.69 1.63
C TYR A 76 13.63 10.65 2.66
N ASN A 77 14.30 10.12 3.69
CA ASN A 77 15.04 10.95 4.65
C ASN A 77 16.27 11.62 4.03
N GLU A 78 16.81 11.08 2.94
CA GLU A 78 17.95 11.65 2.21
C GLU A 78 17.55 12.38 0.92
N ALA A 79 16.25 12.37 0.57
CA ALA A 79 15.74 12.86 -0.70
C ALA A 79 16.47 12.26 -1.93
N LYS A 80 16.82 10.97 -1.89
CA LYS A 80 17.52 10.26 -2.96
C LYS A 80 16.77 9.04 -3.47
N ASN A 81 16.88 8.83 -4.78
CA ASN A 81 16.48 7.61 -5.46
C ASN A 81 17.69 7.02 -6.20
N TYR A 82 18.01 5.77 -5.89
CA TYR A 82 19.01 4.98 -6.59
C TYR A 82 18.30 4.01 -7.53
N SER A 83 18.67 4.01 -8.81
CA SER A 83 18.15 3.08 -9.81
C SER A 83 19.31 2.29 -10.41
N LEU A 84 19.37 1.00 -10.11
CA LEU A 84 20.37 0.07 -10.62
C LEU A 84 19.76 -0.80 -11.73
N ASN A 85 20.27 -0.68 -12.95
CA ASN A 85 19.94 -1.63 -14.01
C ASN A 85 20.60 -2.98 -13.69
N LEU A 86 19.79 -4.03 -13.52
CA LEU A 86 20.26 -5.34 -13.09
C LEU A 86 21.05 -6.08 -14.17
N LYS A 87 20.89 -5.71 -15.46
CA LYS A 87 21.62 -6.29 -16.59
C LYS A 87 22.96 -5.61 -16.81
N THR A 88 22.98 -4.28 -16.96
CA THR A 88 24.19 -3.50 -17.27
C THR A 88 25.01 -3.16 -16.03
N LYS A 89 24.42 -3.29 -14.83
CA LYS A 89 25.00 -2.89 -13.53
C LYS A 89 25.28 -1.39 -13.41
N VAL A 90 24.73 -0.58 -14.31
CA VAL A 90 24.81 0.88 -14.22
C VAL A 90 23.84 1.37 -13.15
N CYS A 91 24.36 2.16 -12.21
CA CYS A 91 23.57 2.81 -11.15
C CYS A 91 23.45 4.30 -11.43
N THR A 92 22.23 4.82 -11.35
CA THR A 92 21.93 6.25 -11.47
C THR A 92 21.32 6.77 -10.17
N VAL A 93 21.74 7.97 -9.77
CA VAL A 93 21.25 8.63 -8.55
C VAL A 93 20.49 9.88 -8.96
N THR A 94 19.26 10.01 -8.46
CA THR A 94 18.36 11.12 -8.79
C THR A 94 17.76 11.70 -7.51
N ALA A 95 17.37 12.98 -7.56
CA ALA A 95 16.65 13.61 -6.47
C ALA A 95 15.25 12.99 -6.33
N LEU A 96 14.87 12.62 -5.11
CA LEU A 96 13.54 12.09 -4.81
C LEU A 96 12.62 13.24 -4.39
N THR A 97 11.74 13.66 -5.30
CA THR A 97 10.85 14.81 -5.10
C THR A 97 9.47 14.45 -4.57
N ARG A 98 9.02 13.20 -4.81
CA ARG A 98 7.71 12.75 -4.34
C ARG A 98 7.72 12.45 -2.84
N PRO A 99 6.60 12.68 -2.12
CA PRO A 99 6.53 12.40 -0.70
C PRO A 99 6.54 10.89 -0.40
N PHE A 100 6.92 10.54 0.82
CA PHE A 100 6.79 9.17 1.32
C PHE A 100 5.32 8.79 1.38
N ARG A 101 4.96 7.67 0.75
CA ARG A 101 3.59 7.16 0.75
C ARG A 101 3.40 6.14 1.86
N HIS A 102 2.49 6.44 2.78
CA HIS A 102 2.03 5.47 3.77
C HIS A 102 1.29 4.32 3.07
N ARG A 103 1.57 3.07 3.47
CA ARG A 103 0.89 1.87 2.94
C ARG A 103 0.00 1.29 4.03
N GLY A 104 -1.15 1.91 4.19
CA GLY A 104 -2.20 1.54 5.13
C GLY A 104 -3.43 2.40 4.92
N VAL A 105 -4.39 2.30 5.84
CA VAL A 105 -5.61 3.08 5.77
C VAL A 105 -5.32 4.52 6.18
N PHE A 106 -5.64 5.48 5.31
CA PHE A 106 -5.44 6.90 5.59
C PHE A 106 -6.31 7.38 6.76
N PRO A 107 -5.82 8.32 7.60
CA PRO A 107 -6.63 8.97 8.61
C PRO A 107 -7.89 9.61 8.00
N GLY A 108 -9.05 9.33 8.58
CA GLY A 108 -10.33 9.86 8.09
C GLY A 108 -10.91 9.15 6.86
N ALA A 109 -10.32 8.01 6.44
CA ALA A 109 -10.93 7.19 5.39
C ALA A 109 -12.32 6.70 5.79
N LYS A 110 -13.23 6.67 4.82
CA LYS A 110 -14.60 6.16 4.96
C LYS A 110 -14.56 4.64 4.94
N PHE A 111 -15.21 4.01 5.92
CA PHE A 111 -15.44 2.57 5.90
C PHE A 111 -16.49 2.19 4.85
N ASP A 112 -16.16 1.25 3.96
CA ASP A 112 -17.04 0.82 2.88
C ASP A 112 -17.68 -0.56 3.15
N GLY A 113 -17.03 -1.42 3.92
CA GLY A 113 -17.60 -2.73 4.29
C GLY A 113 -16.57 -3.80 4.61
N ILE A 114 -17.07 -4.99 4.95
CA ILE A 114 -16.30 -6.22 5.13
C ILE A 114 -16.62 -7.18 4.00
N PHE A 115 -15.60 -7.75 3.38
CA PHE A 115 -15.72 -8.71 2.28
C PHE A 115 -14.99 -9.99 2.64
N ASN A 116 -15.47 -11.12 2.13
CA ASN A 116 -14.80 -12.41 2.27
C ASN A 116 -14.20 -12.79 0.92
N ILE A 117 -12.88 -12.98 0.88
CA ILE A 117 -12.15 -13.46 -0.29
C ILE A 117 -11.82 -14.93 -0.05
N GLY A 118 -12.22 -15.81 -0.98
CA GLY A 118 -11.95 -17.25 -0.87
C GLY A 118 -13.09 -18.14 -1.34
N ALA A 119 -12.93 -19.45 -1.13
CA ALA A 119 -13.92 -20.45 -1.51
C ALA A 119 -15.04 -20.56 -0.45
N VAL A 120 -16.30 -20.46 -0.89
CA VAL A 120 -17.47 -20.60 0.00
C VAL A 120 -17.59 -22.06 0.45
N GLY A 121 -17.70 -22.26 1.76
CA GLY A 121 -17.93 -23.60 2.34
C GLY A 121 -16.68 -24.45 2.56
N VAL A 122 -15.49 -23.95 2.22
CA VAL A 122 -14.22 -24.62 2.53
C VAL A 122 -13.57 -23.95 3.73
N SER A 123 -13.51 -24.69 4.85
CA SER A 123 -12.92 -24.18 6.10
C SER A 123 -11.43 -23.87 5.92
N GLY A 124 -10.99 -22.69 6.34
CA GLY A 124 -9.60 -22.27 6.28
C GLY A 124 -9.15 -21.62 4.95
N GLU A 125 -10.02 -21.58 3.93
CA GLU A 125 -9.71 -20.98 2.62
C GLU A 125 -10.42 -19.63 2.39
N VAL A 126 -10.78 -18.93 3.46
CA VAL A 126 -11.45 -17.63 3.41
C VAL A 126 -10.72 -16.62 4.29
N VAL A 127 -10.52 -15.42 3.74
CA VAL A 127 -10.01 -14.26 4.47
C VAL A 127 -11.05 -13.14 4.46
N ALA A 128 -11.38 -12.64 5.66
CA ALA A 128 -12.20 -11.44 5.82
C ALA A 128 -11.31 -10.20 5.67
N VAL A 129 -11.69 -9.29 4.77
CA VAL A 129 -11.00 -8.03 4.51
C VAL A 129 -11.92 -6.85 4.76
N GLN A 130 -11.36 -5.75 5.26
CA GLN A 130 -12.08 -4.49 5.44
C GLN A 130 -11.68 -3.52 4.32
N ALA A 131 -12.67 -2.89 3.69
CA ALA A 131 -12.43 -1.89 2.66
C ALA A 131 -12.66 -0.48 3.20
N PHE A 132 -11.75 0.43 2.83
CA PHE A 132 -11.84 1.84 3.14
C PHE A 132 -11.54 2.67 1.89
N SER A 133 -12.25 3.78 1.74
CA SER A 133 -12.03 4.75 0.67
C SER A 133 -11.65 6.11 1.26
N ALA A 134 -10.70 6.78 0.61
CA ALA A 134 -10.31 8.13 0.94
C ALA A 134 -10.17 8.93 -0.35
N ASN A 135 -10.56 10.20 -0.31
CA ASN A 135 -10.26 11.14 -1.39
C ASN A 135 -8.79 11.55 -1.27
N GLY A 136 -7.88 10.70 -1.71
CA GLY A 136 -6.46 11.00 -1.77
C GLY A 136 -6.13 11.82 -3.00
N THR A 137 -5.80 13.10 -2.83
CA THR A 137 -5.15 13.93 -3.87
C THR A 137 -3.65 13.66 -3.98
N ASP A 138 -3.09 12.83 -3.09
CA ASP A 138 -1.65 12.65 -2.98
C ASP A 138 -1.19 11.42 -3.78
N GLY A 139 -1.21 11.60 -5.10
CA GLY A 139 -0.47 10.80 -6.09
C GLY A 139 0.81 11.51 -6.49
#